data_AF-A0A0J1FYZ2-F1
#
_entry.id   AF-A0A0J1FYZ2-F1
#
_cell.length_a   1.000
_cell.length_b   1.000
_cell.length_c   1.000
_cell.angle_alpha   90.00
_cell.angle_beta   90.00
_cell.angle_gamma   90.00
#
_symmetry.space_group_name_H-M   'P 1'
#
loop_
_entity.id
_entity.type
_entity.pdbx_description
1 polymer ?
#
loop_
_entity_poly.entity_id
_entity_poly.type
_entity_poly.pdbx_seq_one_letter_code
_entity_poly.pdbx_strand_id
1 'polypeptide(L)'
;MQLIHCKEKKGQKHMTKREFNKVMKKIAEREGINPVEVEREIQKAIDAGFYSTEIKAKIEWAKIPCKGERPNPNEFISYMSKEVKETVK
;
A
#
# COMPACT_ATOMS: atom_id res chain seq x y z
N MET A 1 -19.59 7.48 6.66
CA MET A 1 -18.92 6.42 5.87
C MET A 1 -18.42 5.37 6.86
N GLN A 2 -18.74 4.09 6.70
CA GLN A 2 -18.16 3.03 7.56
C GLN A 2 -16.68 2.91 7.23
N LEU A 3 -15.83 3.29 8.20
CA LEU A 3 -14.39 3.11 8.12
C LEU A 3 -14.09 1.61 8.17
N ILE A 4 -13.36 1.10 7.18
CA ILE A 4 -12.75 -0.22 7.26
C ILE A 4 -11.75 -0.15 8.43
N HIS A 5 -11.95 -0.93 9.47
CA HIS A 5 -11.02 -0.94 10.59
C HIS A 5 -9.79 -1.76 10.21
N CYS A 6 -8.70 -1.05 9.93
CA CYS A 6 -7.42 -1.69 9.66
C CYS A 6 -6.83 -2.29 10.95
N LYS A 7 -6.30 -3.52 10.87
CA LYS A 7 -5.73 -4.21 12.04
C LYS A 7 -4.21 -4.29 11.93
N GLU A 8 -3.50 -3.86 12.95
CA GLU A 8 -2.05 -4.04 13.04
C GLU A 8 -1.71 -5.53 13.21
N LYS A 9 -0.73 -6.03 12.45
CA LYS A 9 -0.20 -7.40 12.60
C LYS A 9 1.23 -7.38 13.14
N LYS A 10 1.42 -7.94 14.34
CA LYS A 10 2.75 -8.08 14.95
C LYS A 10 3.65 -8.98 14.08
N GLY A 11 4.88 -8.54 13.82
CA GLY A 11 5.89 -9.29 13.05
C GLY A 11 5.84 -9.12 11.53
N GLN A 12 4.99 -8.23 11.00
CA GLN A 12 4.96 -7.95 9.56
C GLN A 12 6.25 -7.25 9.11
N LYS A 13 6.99 -7.90 8.21
CA LYS A 13 8.17 -7.32 7.56
C LYS A 13 7.71 -6.39 6.44
N HIS A 14 8.10 -5.13 6.56
CA HIS A 14 7.95 -4.13 5.51
C HIS A 14 9.28 -3.90 4.83
N MET A 15 9.24 -3.39 3.60
CA MET A 15 10.44 -2.93 2.91
C MET A 15 11.17 -1.89 3.77
N THR A 16 12.51 -1.94 3.78
CA THR A 16 13.28 -0.94 4.52
C THR A 16 13.11 0.44 3.86
N LYS A 17 13.28 1.52 4.65
CA LYS A 17 13.22 2.89 4.12
C LYS A 17 14.18 3.10 2.94
N ARG A 18 15.37 2.48 2.98
CA ARG A 18 16.37 2.59 1.90
C ARG A 18 15.90 1.91 0.62
N GLU A 19 15.31 0.73 0.70
CA GLU A 19 14.77 0.01 -0.46
C GLU A 19 13.55 0.74 -1.03
N PHE A 20 12.64 1.20 -0.17
CA PHE A 20 11.46 1.96 -0.57
C PHE A 20 11.85 3.22 -1.35
N ASN A 21 12.80 4.01 -0.81
CA ASN A 21 13.31 5.20 -1.48
C ASN A 21 13.95 4.89 -2.84
N LYS A 22 14.64 3.74 -2.98
CA LYS A 22 15.20 3.31 -4.27
C LYS A 22 14.11 3.01 -5.29
N VAL A 23 13.02 2.37 -4.86
CA VAL A 23 11.87 2.09 -5.75
C VAL A 23 11.20 3.39 -6.18
N MET A 24 10.87 4.29 -5.24
CA MET A 24 10.27 5.58 -5.55
C MET A 24 11.14 6.39 -6.51
N LYS A 25 12.47 6.39 -6.31
CA LYS A 25 13.41 7.09 -7.21
C LYS A 25 13.41 6.51 -8.63
N LYS A 26 13.40 5.18 -8.77
CA LYS A 26 13.36 4.54 -10.10
C LYS A 26 12.07 4.86 -10.86
N ILE A 27 10.93 4.89 -10.17
CA ILE A 27 9.65 5.24 -10.80
C ILE A 27 9.68 6.72 -11.19
N ALA A 28 10.13 7.59 -10.29
CA ALA A 28 10.25 9.02 -10.53
C ALA A 28 11.12 9.35 -11.76
N GLU A 29 12.27 8.69 -11.90
CA GLU A 29 13.15 8.83 -13.07
C GLU A 29 12.48 8.40 -14.38
N ARG A 30 11.68 7.32 -14.34
CA ARG A 30 10.96 6.83 -15.52
C ARG A 30 9.85 7.78 -15.94
N GLU A 31 9.06 8.26 -14.98
CA GLU A 31 7.86 9.07 -15.23
C GLU A 31 8.17 10.58 -15.32
N GLY A 32 9.41 11.00 -15.07
CA GLY A 32 9.82 12.41 -15.13
C GLY A 32 9.27 13.27 -13.99
N ILE A 33 8.95 12.68 -12.84
CA ILE A 33 8.39 13.37 -11.66
C ILE A 33 9.31 13.22 -10.43
N ASN A 34 8.92 13.79 -9.28
CA ASN A 34 9.68 13.68 -8.03
C ASN A 34 9.35 12.37 -7.27
N PRO A 35 10.31 11.70 -6.60
CA PRO A 35 10.02 10.54 -5.75
C PRO A 35 8.92 10.77 -4.69
N VAL A 36 8.84 11.98 -4.13
CA VAL A 36 7.78 12.38 -3.18
C VAL A 36 6.42 12.46 -3.87
N GLU A 37 6.40 12.88 -5.13
CA GLU A 37 5.19 12.92 -5.95
C GLU A 37 4.70 11.49 -6.24
N VAL A 38 5.60 10.57 -6.57
CA VAL A 38 5.27 9.15 -6.73
C VAL A 38 4.61 8.59 -5.47
N GLU A 39 5.21 8.83 -4.30
CA GLU A 39 4.67 8.36 -3.02
C GLU A 39 3.27 8.95 -2.76
N ARG A 40 3.07 10.24 -3.05
CA ARG A 40 1.78 10.93 -2.93
C ARG A 40 0.71 10.33 -3.83
N GLU A 41 1.03 10.08 -5.10
CA GLU A 41 0.07 9.53 -6.06
C GLU A 41 -0.30 8.07 -5.71
N ILE A 42 0.65 7.27 -5.23
CA ILE A 42 0.36 5.93 -4.69
C ILE A 42 -0.60 6.04 -3.50
N GLN A 43 -0.36 6.99 -2.59
CA GLN A 43 -1.23 7.14 -1.43
C GLN A 43 -2.66 7.54 -1.83
N LYS A 44 -2.83 8.42 -2.83
CA LYS A 44 -4.14 8.79 -3.40
C LYS A 44 -4.85 7.59 -4.03
N ALA A 45 -4.11 6.73 -4.73
CA ALA A 45 -4.67 5.52 -5.32
C ALA A 45 -5.16 4.54 -4.23
N ILE A 46 -4.37 4.40 -3.15
CA ILE A 46 -4.78 3.65 -1.96
C ILE A 46 -6.05 4.25 -1.35
N ASP A 47 -6.12 5.57 -1.20
CA ASP A 47 -7.31 6.26 -0.68
C ASP A 47 -8.56 5.97 -1.50
N ALA A 48 -8.47 6.14 -2.82
CA ALA A 48 -9.57 5.89 -3.73
C ALA A 48 -10.08 4.44 -3.62
N GLY A 49 -9.18 3.48 -3.50
CA GLY A 49 -9.54 2.07 -3.29
C GLY A 49 -10.13 1.80 -1.91
N PHE A 50 -9.49 2.31 -0.84
CA PHE A 50 -9.85 2.05 0.54
C PHE A 50 -11.22 2.64 0.91
N TYR A 51 -11.56 3.81 0.37
CA TYR A 51 -12.87 4.45 0.57
C TYR A 51 -13.94 4.01 -0.45
N SER A 52 -13.68 2.95 -1.22
CA SER A 52 -14.68 2.36 -2.12
C SER A 52 -15.94 1.94 -1.36
N THR A 53 -17.10 2.17 -1.97
CA THR A 53 -18.39 1.76 -1.43
C THR A 53 -18.66 0.27 -1.65
N GLU A 54 -17.90 -0.39 -2.52
CA GLU A 54 -18.11 -1.79 -2.89
C GLU A 54 -17.79 -2.75 -1.72
N ILE A 55 -18.76 -3.59 -1.36
CA ILE A 55 -18.63 -4.54 -0.25
C ILE A 55 -17.47 -5.52 -0.49
N LYS A 56 -17.31 -6.01 -1.73
CA LYS A 56 -16.22 -6.92 -2.08
C LYS A 56 -14.86 -6.26 -1.87
N ALA A 57 -14.70 -5.02 -2.33
CA ALA A 57 -13.48 -4.26 -2.11
C ALA A 57 -13.22 -4.06 -0.61
N LYS A 58 -14.24 -3.71 0.18
CA LYS A 58 -14.10 -3.53 1.64
C LYS A 58 -13.57 -4.78 2.35
N ILE A 59 -14.04 -5.96 1.94
CA ILE A 59 -13.59 -7.24 2.51
C ILE A 59 -12.11 -7.48 2.21
N GLU A 60 -11.67 -7.20 0.99
CA GLU A 60 -10.26 -7.36 0.61
C GLU A 60 -9.36 -6.34 1.33
N TRP A 61 -9.76 -5.08 1.38
CA TRP A 61 -9.02 -4.04 2.10
C TRP A 61 -8.90 -4.32 3.60
N ALA A 62 -9.89 -4.98 4.21
CA ALA A 62 -9.84 -5.37 5.62
C ALA A 62 -8.76 -6.45 5.93
N LYS A 63 -8.24 -7.15 4.91
CA LYS A 63 -7.17 -8.15 5.08
C LYS A 63 -5.79 -7.50 5.16
N ILE A 64 -5.64 -6.29 4.62
CA ILE A 64 -4.37 -5.58 4.57
C ILE A 64 -4.06 -5.04 5.96
N PRO A 65 -2.97 -5.49 6.61
CA PRO A 65 -2.63 -4.99 7.93
C PRO A 65 -1.93 -3.63 7.81
N CYS A 66 -2.29 -2.71 8.70
CA CYS A 66 -1.67 -1.40 8.81
C CYS A 66 -1.80 -0.86 10.24
N LYS A 67 -0.92 0.08 10.58
CA LYS A 67 -0.82 0.63 11.94
C LYS A 67 -1.76 1.82 12.20
N GLY A 68 -2.22 2.48 11.15
CA GLY A 68 -3.04 3.69 11.22
C GLY A 68 -4.46 3.47 10.72
N GLU A 69 -5.10 4.57 10.32
CA GLU A 69 -6.47 4.56 9.78
C GLU A 69 -6.58 3.79 8.45
N ARG A 70 -5.49 3.78 7.68
CA ARG A 70 -5.37 3.19 6.34
C ARG A 70 -3.91 2.84 6.06
N PRO A 71 -3.62 1.90 5.14
CA PRO A 71 -2.26 1.53 4.83
C PRO A 71 -1.49 2.67 4.15
N ASN A 72 -0.24 2.85 4.55
CA ASN A 72 0.69 3.70 3.81
C ASN A 72 1.27 2.96 2.58
N PRO A 73 1.96 3.65 1.65
CA PRO A 73 2.46 3.03 0.43
C PRO A 73 3.42 1.86 0.69
N ASN A 74 4.28 1.96 1.70
CA ASN A 74 5.21 0.89 2.04
C ASN A 74 4.49 -0.34 2.60
N GLU A 75 3.54 -0.15 3.51
CA GLU A 75 2.69 -1.22 4.05
C GLU A 75 1.93 -1.95 2.94
N PHE A 76 1.27 -1.17 2.08
CA PHE A 76 0.48 -1.71 0.97
C PHE A 76 1.34 -2.48 -0.04
N ILE A 77 2.43 -1.89 -0.52
CA ILE A 77 3.32 -2.54 -1.51
C ILE A 77 3.94 -3.81 -0.90
N SER A 78 4.34 -3.77 0.37
CA SER A 78 4.93 -4.94 1.04
C SER A 78 3.93 -6.09 1.14
N TYR A 79 2.67 -5.79 1.48
CA TYR A 79 1.60 -6.78 1.52
C TYR A 79 1.32 -7.34 0.14
N MET A 80 1.05 -6.49 -0.86
CA MET A 80 0.72 -6.94 -2.22
C MET A 80 1.86 -7.74 -2.86
N SER A 81 3.11 -7.35 -2.63
CA SER A 81 4.28 -8.09 -3.12
C SER A 81 4.36 -9.50 -2.55
N LYS A 82 3.84 -9.72 -1.34
CA LYS A 82 3.74 -11.04 -0.73
C LYS A 82 2.60 -11.85 -1.34
N GLU A 83 1.40 -11.27 -1.43
CA GLU A 83 0.22 -11.95 -2.01
C GLU A 83 0.49 -12.42 -3.45
N VAL A 84 1.12 -11.59 -4.29
CA VAL A 84 1.50 -11.97 -5.66
C VAL A 84 2.48 -13.15 -5.67
N LYS A 85 3.48 -13.17 -4.77
CA LYS A 85 4.43 -14.29 -4.67
C LYS A 85 3.76 -15.59 -4.23
N GLU A 86 2.71 -15.52 -3.42
CA GLU A 86 1.97 -16.69 -2.96
C GLU A 86 0.97 -17.18 -4.02
N THR A 87 0.46 -16.29 -4.88
CA THR A 87 -0.51 -16.62 -5.94
C THR A 87 0.15 -17.21 -7.20
N VAL A 88 1.43 -16.92 -7.46
CA VAL A 88 2.17 -17.39 -8.66
C VAL A 88 2.96 -18.69 -8.40
N LYS A 89 2.70 -19.36 -7.27
CA LYS A 89 3.22 -20.71 -6.98
C LYS A 89 2.30 -21.78 -7.52
#